data_AF-A0A7S2F883-F1
#
_entry.id   AF-A0A7S2F883-F1
#
_cell.length_a   1.000
_cell.length_b   1.000
_cell.length_c   1.000
_cell.angle_alpha   90.00
_cell.angle_beta   90.00
_cell.angle_gamma   90.00
#
_symmetry.space_group_name_H-M   'P 1'
#
loop_
_entity.id
_entity.type
_entity.pdbx_description
1 polymer ?
#
loop_
_entity_poly.entity_id
_entity_poly.type
_entity_poly.pdbx_seq_one_letter_code
_entity_poly.pdbx_strand_id
1 'polypeptide(L)'
;GRDDQAKPMGQYGMTLEEEEAMLKSEGREFKEGEGPSLEDMSDAWSGFFLHAESTGGNQVKCSFVGADGYYETSRVAIETALTLRFDREKLAFKGGVLTPSAAGGTALVDRLVSSGVKFKMGEWSEDKTPPKMP
;
A
#
# COMPACT_ATOMS: atom_id res chain seq x y z
N GLY A 1 -21.29 33.64 8.53
CA GLY A 1 -20.88 32.33 9.07
C GLY A 1 -19.38 32.29 9.00
N ARG A 2 -18.69 31.62 9.92
CA ARG A 2 -17.22 31.63 9.95
C ARG A 2 -16.68 31.08 8.65
N ASP A 3 -16.26 31.97 7.77
CA ASP A 3 -15.25 31.71 6.75
C ASP A 3 -13.91 31.59 7.49
N ASP A 4 -13.78 30.54 8.30
CA ASP A 4 -12.48 30.14 8.82
C ASP A 4 -11.69 29.64 7.62
N GLN A 5 -10.74 30.45 7.16
CA GLN A 5 -9.78 30.10 6.11
C GLN A 5 -8.96 28.89 6.61
N ALA A 6 -9.47 27.69 6.34
CA ALA A 6 -8.76 26.46 6.64
C ALA A 6 -7.45 26.46 5.86
N LYS A 7 -6.34 26.62 6.59
CA LYS A 7 -5.01 26.44 6.00
C LYS A 7 -4.88 24.99 5.54
N PRO A 8 -4.27 24.73 4.39
CA PRO A 8 -4.05 23.37 3.95
C PRO A 8 -3.16 22.66 4.97
N MET A 9 -3.61 21.49 5.41
CA MET A 9 -2.96 20.69 6.45
C MET A 9 -2.03 19.67 5.82
N GLY A 10 -0.86 19.54 6.42
CA GLY A 10 0.13 18.53 6.14
C GLY A 10 -0.15 17.19 6.80
N GLN A 11 0.71 16.21 6.51
CA GLN A 11 0.54 14.83 7.00
C GLN A 11 0.67 14.71 8.52
N TYR A 12 1.36 15.64 9.17
CA TYR A 12 1.71 15.60 10.60
C TYR A 12 0.82 16.46 11.49
N GLY A 13 -0.37 16.86 11.02
CA GLY A 13 -1.27 17.72 11.82
C GLY A 13 -0.74 19.15 12.01
N MET A 14 0.22 19.56 11.17
CA MET A 14 0.72 20.92 11.00
C MET A 14 0.24 21.48 9.65
N THR A 15 0.42 22.78 9.42
CA THR A 15 0.12 23.37 8.10
C THR A 15 1.14 22.89 7.06
N LEU A 16 0.77 22.92 5.77
CA LEU A 16 1.71 22.59 4.69
C LEU A 16 3.00 23.44 4.74
N GLU A 17 2.88 24.73 5.04
CA GLU A 17 4.02 25.65 5.15
C GLU A 17 4.98 25.23 6.27
N GLU A 18 4.44 24.81 7.42
CA GLU A 18 5.22 24.31 8.55
C GLU A 18 5.88 22.96 8.22
N GLU A 19 5.17 22.06 7.54
CA GLU A 19 5.71 20.78 7.10
C GLU A 19 6.87 20.96 6.11
N GLU A 20 6.69 21.81 5.09
CA GLU A 20 7.75 22.11 4.13
C GLU A 20 8.99 22.72 4.78
N ALA A 21 8.80 23.68 5.70
CA ALA A 21 9.91 24.30 6.42
C ALA A 21 10.66 23.28 7.28
N MET A 22 9.94 22.38 7.95
CA MET A 22 10.51 21.29 8.75
C MET A 22 11.31 20.33 7.85
N LEU A 23 10.71 19.84 6.76
CA LEU A 23 11.38 18.92 5.82
C LEU A 23 12.63 19.55 5.20
N LYS A 24 12.59 20.83 4.83
CA LYS A 24 13.75 21.61 4.38
C LYS A 24 14.86 21.64 5.42
N SER A 25 14.51 21.91 6.68
CA SER A 25 15.47 21.97 7.78
C SER A 25 16.14 20.63 8.07
N GLU A 26 15.42 19.53 7.82
CA GLU A 26 15.89 18.16 8.01
C GLU A 26 16.61 17.60 6.77
N GLY A 27 16.62 18.32 5.64
CA GLY A 27 17.14 17.81 4.37
C GLY A 27 16.30 16.67 3.77
N ARG A 28 15.02 16.58 4.15
CA ARG A 28 14.06 15.54 3.73
C ARG A 28 12.99 16.07 2.77
N GLU A 29 13.19 17.29 2.26
CA GLU A 29 12.38 17.83 1.18
C GLU A 29 12.74 17.13 -0.13
N PHE A 30 11.71 16.68 -0.86
CA PHE A 30 11.83 16.30 -2.26
C PHE A 30 11.14 17.35 -3.12
N LYS A 31 11.78 17.80 -4.20
CA LYS A 31 11.11 18.65 -5.19
C LYS A 31 10.11 17.85 -6.00
N GLU A 32 9.24 18.54 -6.73
CA GLU A 32 8.32 17.89 -7.65
C GLU A 32 9.08 17.02 -8.66
N GLY A 33 8.71 15.74 -8.74
CA GLY A 33 9.39 14.74 -9.59
C GLY A 33 10.70 14.20 -9.01
N GLU A 34 11.20 14.76 -7.91
CA GLU A 34 12.24 14.16 -7.09
C GLU A 34 11.55 13.28 -6.03
N GLY A 35 12.09 12.09 -5.81
CA GLY A 35 11.64 11.17 -4.77
C GLY A 35 12.84 10.66 -3.98
N PRO A 36 12.63 9.77 -3.00
CA PRO A 36 13.72 9.10 -2.31
C PRO A 36 14.69 8.45 -3.29
N SER A 37 15.96 8.33 -2.90
CA SER A 37 16.92 7.61 -3.75
C SER A 37 16.53 6.12 -3.86
N LEU A 38 17.04 5.42 -4.87
CA LEU A 38 16.83 3.96 -4.98
C LEU A 38 17.39 3.20 -3.78
N GLU A 39 18.47 3.71 -3.17
CA GLU A 39 19.05 3.16 -1.95
C GLU A 39 18.07 3.30 -0.78
N ASP A 40 17.53 4.50 -0.55
CA ASP A 40 16.52 4.76 0.50
C ASP A 40 15.26 3.90 0.30
N MET A 41 14.80 3.76 -0.95
CA MET A 41 13.65 2.91 -1.27
C MET A 41 13.95 1.43 -1.02
N SER A 42 15.18 0.97 -1.26
CA SER A 42 15.56 -0.43 -1.07
C SER A 42 15.62 -0.87 0.40
N ASP A 43 15.87 0.07 1.33
CA ASP A 43 15.84 -0.16 2.77
C ASP A 43 14.45 0.04 3.40
N ALA A 44 13.54 0.70 2.69
CA ALA A 44 12.17 0.91 3.13
C ALA A 44 11.28 -0.32 2.87
N TRP A 45 10.31 -0.54 3.74
CA TRP A 45 9.35 -1.63 3.62
C TRP A 45 8.01 -1.31 4.23
N SER A 46 7.00 -2.09 3.85
CA SER A 46 5.63 -1.94 4.33
C SER A 46 5.12 -3.24 4.95
N GLY A 47 4.45 -3.10 6.10
CA GLY A 47 3.89 -4.21 6.85
C GLY A 47 2.50 -3.87 7.37
N PHE A 48 1.51 -4.69 7.05
CA PHE A 48 0.16 -4.55 7.57
C PHE A 48 -0.20 -5.80 8.37
N PHE A 49 -0.63 -5.61 9.62
CA PHE A 49 -1.04 -6.69 10.52
C PHE A 49 -2.46 -6.41 10.97
N LEU A 50 -3.41 -7.08 10.32
CA LEU A 50 -4.82 -6.88 10.54
C LEU A 50 -5.35 -7.98 11.47
N HIS A 51 -6.12 -7.56 12.47
CA HIS A 51 -6.90 -8.45 13.31
C HIS A 51 -8.34 -7.96 13.25
N ALA A 52 -9.25 -8.85 12.85
CA ALA A 52 -10.67 -8.57 12.79
C ALA A 52 -11.44 -9.59 13.63
N GLU A 53 -12.44 -9.11 14.35
CA GLU A 53 -13.37 -9.91 15.13
C GLU A 53 -14.79 -9.60 14.65
N SER A 54 -15.56 -10.65 14.38
CA SER A 54 -16.98 -10.54 14.05
C SER A 54 -17.84 -10.40 15.31
N THR A 55 -19.07 -9.89 15.17
CA THR A 55 -20.04 -9.83 16.29
C THR A 55 -20.39 -11.19 16.90
N GLY A 56 -20.16 -12.29 16.17
CA GLY A 56 -20.33 -13.66 16.67
C GLY A 56 -19.08 -14.26 17.34
N GLY A 57 -18.01 -13.47 17.53
CA GLY A 57 -16.78 -13.90 18.20
C GLY A 57 -15.77 -14.63 17.31
N ASN A 58 -16.03 -14.80 16.00
CA ASN A 58 -15.02 -15.33 15.09
C ASN A 58 -13.90 -14.29 14.90
N GLN A 59 -12.65 -14.74 15.00
CA GLN A 59 -11.46 -13.91 14.81
C GLN A 59 -10.70 -14.34 13.55
N VAL A 60 -10.15 -13.36 12.84
CA VAL A 60 -9.23 -13.58 11.72
C VAL A 60 -8.04 -12.64 11.83
N LYS A 61 -6.85 -13.19 11.62
CA LYS A 61 -5.62 -12.42 11.45
C LYS A 61 -5.16 -12.49 10.00
N CYS A 62 -4.62 -11.39 9.51
CA CYS A 62 -3.99 -11.30 8.21
C CYS A 62 -2.71 -10.49 8.35
N SER A 63 -1.65 -10.91 7.66
CA SER A 63 -0.46 -10.10 7.51
C SER A 63 -0.03 -10.01 6.05
N PHE A 64 0.42 -8.80 5.70
CA PHE A 64 1.05 -8.44 4.44
C PHE A 64 2.43 -7.88 4.77
N VAL A 65 3.46 -8.37 4.08
CA VAL A 65 4.81 -7.79 4.11
C VAL A 65 5.28 -7.61 2.68
N GLY A 66 5.59 -6.37 2.33
CA GLY A 66 6.08 -5.96 1.02
C GLY A 66 7.29 -5.03 1.14
N ALA A 67 7.83 -4.61 0.02
CA ALA A 67 8.82 -3.56 -0.12
C ALA A 67 8.20 -2.18 0.22
N ASP A 68 8.87 -1.11 -0.18
CA ASP A 68 8.44 0.25 0.08
C ASP A 68 7.08 0.58 -0.55
N GLY A 69 6.44 1.64 -0.05
CA GLY A 69 5.10 2.03 -0.48
C GLY A 69 5.00 2.38 -1.96
N TYR A 70 6.03 2.97 -2.58
CA TYR A 70 6.03 3.30 -4.01
C TYR A 70 6.12 2.04 -4.85
N TYR A 71 7.02 1.13 -4.50
CA TYR A 71 7.15 -0.12 -5.24
C TYR A 71 5.93 -1.02 -5.08
N GLU A 72 5.41 -1.20 -3.87
CA GLU A 72 4.21 -2.03 -3.67
C GLU A 72 2.97 -1.42 -4.32
N THR A 73 2.82 -0.10 -4.32
CA THR A 73 1.75 0.56 -5.08
C THR A 73 1.87 0.28 -6.58
N SER A 74 3.09 0.39 -7.11
CA SER A 74 3.37 0.09 -8.52
C SER A 74 3.11 -1.38 -8.86
N ARG A 75 3.57 -2.30 -8.00
CA ARG A 75 3.33 -3.75 -8.12
C ARG A 75 1.83 -4.03 -8.13
N VAL A 76 1.06 -3.50 -7.17
CA VAL A 76 -0.39 -3.71 -7.12
C VAL A 76 -1.06 -3.19 -8.39
N ALA A 77 -0.68 -2.01 -8.89
CA ALA A 77 -1.25 -1.47 -10.13
C ALA A 77 -0.98 -2.38 -11.35
N ILE A 78 0.27 -2.82 -11.51
CA ILE A 78 0.69 -3.70 -12.62
C ILE A 78 0.02 -5.07 -12.49
N GLU A 79 0.09 -5.70 -11.33
CA GLU A 79 -0.50 -7.02 -11.09
C GLU A 79 -2.02 -6.99 -11.25
N THR A 80 -2.69 -5.90 -10.89
CA THR A 80 -4.12 -5.69 -11.17
C THR A 80 -4.37 -5.65 -12.67
N ALA A 81 -3.61 -4.89 -13.44
CA ALA A 81 -3.76 -4.83 -14.89
C ALA A 81 -3.54 -6.20 -15.56
N LEU A 82 -2.52 -6.94 -15.11
CA LEU A 82 -2.25 -8.31 -15.58
C LEU A 82 -3.37 -9.27 -15.20
N THR A 83 -3.90 -9.18 -13.97
CA THR A 83 -5.05 -9.98 -13.52
C THR A 83 -6.28 -9.74 -14.42
N LEU A 84 -6.61 -8.47 -14.68
CA LEU A 84 -7.75 -8.09 -15.54
C LEU A 84 -7.59 -8.61 -16.97
N ARG A 85 -6.35 -8.65 -17.48
CA ARG A 85 -6.06 -9.10 -18.85
C ARG A 85 -6.02 -10.61 -18.99
N PHE A 86 -5.35 -11.31 -18.08
CA PHE A 86 -4.97 -12.72 -18.26
C PHE A 86 -5.81 -13.70 -17.44
N ASP A 87 -6.47 -13.23 -16.37
CA ASP A 87 -7.24 -14.09 -15.46
C ASP A 87 -8.76 -13.86 -15.59
N ARG A 88 -9.22 -13.30 -16.71
CA ARG A 88 -10.62 -12.83 -16.93
C ARG A 88 -11.70 -13.88 -16.64
N GLU A 89 -11.42 -15.16 -16.88
CA GLU A 89 -12.36 -16.26 -16.60
C GLU A 89 -12.55 -16.52 -15.11
N LYS A 90 -11.56 -16.17 -14.27
CA LYS A 90 -11.60 -16.32 -12.82
C LYS A 90 -12.27 -15.13 -12.11
N LEU A 91 -12.53 -14.03 -12.82
CA LEU A 91 -13.03 -12.79 -12.22
C LEU A 91 -14.55 -12.83 -12.05
N ALA A 92 -14.99 -12.50 -10.84
CA ALA A 92 -16.40 -12.45 -10.47
C ALA A 92 -17.17 -11.33 -11.20
N PHE A 93 -16.50 -10.22 -11.50
CA PHE A 93 -17.08 -9.06 -12.18
C PHE A 93 -16.57 -8.95 -13.61
N LYS A 94 -17.46 -8.61 -14.54
CA LYS A 94 -17.12 -8.43 -15.96
C LYS A 94 -16.86 -6.97 -16.37
N GLY A 95 -17.08 -6.01 -15.47
CA GLY A 95 -16.84 -4.57 -15.66
C GLY A 95 -17.31 -3.72 -14.47
N GLY A 96 -17.07 -2.41 -14.53
CA GLY A 96 -17.46 -1.42 -13.50
C GLY A 96 -16.28 -0.58 -12.99
N VAL A 97 -16.55 0.25 -11.99
CA VAL A 97 -15.53 0.99 -11.23
C VAL A 97 -15.34 0.28 -9.90
N LEU A 98 -14.24 -0.47 -9.78
CA LEU A 98 -13.98 -1.36 -8.66
C LEU A 98 -12.60 -1.07 -8.08
N THR A 99 -12.44 -1.34 -6.78
CA THR A 99 -11.10 -1.39 -6.18
C THR A 99 -10.35 -2.62 -6.69
N PRO A 100 -9.00 -2.59 -6.72
CA PRO A 100 -8.19 -3.75 -7.11
C PRO A 100 -8.59 -5.05 -6.40
N SER A 101 -8.82 -4.97 -5.08
CA SER A 101 -9.22 -6.10 -4.25
C SER A 101 -10.56 -6.69 -4.71
N ALA A 102 -11.58 -5.85 -4.94
CA ALA A 102 -12.88 -6.31 -5.40
C ALA A 102 -12.84 -6.87 -6.84
N ALA A 103 -12.05 -6.26 -7.73
CA ALA A 103 -11.95 -6.66 -9.12
C ALA A 103 -11.17 -7.98 -9.30
N GLY A 104 -10.05 -8.13 -8.59
CA GLY A 104 -9.11 -9.23 -8.77
C GLY A 104 -9.32 -10.41 -7.81
N GLY A 105 -9.83 -10.16 -6.60
CA GLY A 105 -10.02 -11.18 -5.57
C GLY A 105 -8.79 -12.06 -5.37
N THR A 106 -9.01 -13.37 -5.23
CA THR A 106 -7.94 -14.36 -5.06
C THR A 106 -6.95 -14.39 -6.23
N ALA A 107 -7.40 -14.15 -7.47
CA ALA A 107 -6.50 -14.17 -8.63
C ALA A 107 -5.42 -13.07 -8.55
N LEU A 108 -5.79 -11.89 -8.03
CA LEU A 108 -4.80 -10.82 -7.76
C LEU A 108 -3.89 -11.18 -6.58
N VAL A 109 -4.43 -11.78 -5.52
CA VAL A 109 -3.63 -12.22 -4.36
C VAL A 109 -2.56 -13.23 -4.79
N ASP A 110 -2.94 -14.24 -5.58
CA ASP A 110 -2.01 -15.26 -6.08
C ASP A 110 -0.87 -14.64 -6.90
N ARG A 111 -1.19 -13.63 -7.72
CA ARG A 111 -0.23 -12.86 -8.51
C ARG A 111 0.73 -12.05 -7.64
N LEU A 112 0.19 -11.33 -6.64
CA LEU A 112 1.00 -10.56 -5.70
C LEU A 112 1.96 -11.45 -4.91
N VAL A 113 1.49 -12.60 -4.45
CA VAL A 113 2.35 -13.59 -3.78
C VAL A 113 3.42 -14.11 -4.73
N SER A 114 3.05 -14.41 -5.98
CA SER A 114 3.99 -14.88 -7.00
C SER A 114 5.05 -13.82 -7.37
N SER A 115 4.73 -12.53 -7.27
CA SER A 115 5.67 -11.43 -7.54
C SER A 115 6.48 -10.99 -6.31
N GLY A 116 6.29 -11.67 -5.16
CA GLY A 116 7.16 -11.56 -4.00
C GLY A 116 6.51 -11.05 -2.72
N VAL A 117 5.24 -10.62 -2.75
CA VAL A 117 4.53 -10.20 -1.53
C VAL A 117 4.39 -11.39 -0.58
N LYS A 118 4.69 -11.20 0.70
CA LYS A 118 4.39 -12.20 1.72
C LYS A 118 2.99 -11.92 2.28
N PHE A 119 2.07 -12.84 2.02
CA PHE A 119 0.70 -12.77 2.50
C PHE A 119 0.40 -14.00 3.37
N LYS A 120 -0.12 -13.78 4.58
CA LYS A 120 -0.42 -14.87 5.51
C LYS A 120 -1.76 -14.64 6.20
N MET A 121 -2.62 -15.66 6.15
CA MET A 121 -3.94 -15.68 6.80
C MET A 121 -3.93 -16.59 8.03
N GLY A 122 -4.79 -16.27 9.01
CA GLY A 122 -5.00 -17.02 10.24
C GLY A 122 -4.02 -16.68 11.37
N GLU A 123 -2.80 -16.28 11.00
CA GLU A 123 -1.74 -15.89 11.93
C GLU A 123 -0.91 -14.73 11.36
N TRP A 124 -0.10 -14.11 12.19
CA TRP A 124 0.87 -13.11 11.73
C TRP A 124 2.09 -13.78 11.14
N SER A 125 2.66 -13.21 10.08
CA SER A 125 3.93 -13.66 9.54
C SER A 125 5.04 -13.48 10.58
N GLU A 126 5.75 -14.56 10.89
CA GLU A 126 6.97 -14.52 11.69
C GLU A 126 8.11 -13.87 10.92
N ASP A 127 8.19 -14.17 9.61
CA ASP A 127 9.14 -13.56 8.70
C ASP A 127 8.59 -12.21 8.19
N LYS A 128 9.20 -11.14 8.68
CA LYS A 128 8.89 -9.75 8.33
C LYS A 128 9.92 -9.14 7.38
N THR A 129 10.78 -9.98 6.81
CA THR A 129 11.77 -9.52 5.83
C THR A 129 11.04 -9.14 4.55
N PRO A 130 11.18 -7.91 4.02
CA PRO A 130 10.58 -7.54 2.75
C PRO A 130 11.14 -8.39 1.60
N PRO A 131 10.38 -8.59 0.50
CA PRO A 131 10.96 -9.10 -0.73
C PRO A 131 12.07 -8.16 -1.21
N LYS A 132 13.15 -8.75 -1.72
CA LYS A 132 14.20 -7.94 -2.36
C LYS A 132 13.63 -7.28 -3.61
N MET A 133 13.92 -6.00 -3.74
CA MET A 133 13.70 -5.24 -4.96
C MET A 133 14.58 -5.84 -6.07
N PRO A 134 14.05 -6.00 -7.30
CA PRO A 134 14.83 -6.49 -8.44
C PRO A 134 15.96 -5.55 -8.85
#